data_AF-A0A8T5A685-F1
#
_entry.id   AF-A0A8T5A685-F1
#
_cell.length_a   1.000
_cell.length_b   1.000
_cell.length_c   1.000
_cell.angle_alpha   90.00
_cell.angle_beta   90.00
_cell.angle_gamma   90.00
#
_symmetry.space_group_name_H-M   'P 1'
#
loop_
_entity.id
_entity.type
_entity.pdbx_description
1 polymer ?
#
loop_
_entity_poly.entity_id
_entity_poly.type
_entity_poly.pdbx_seq_one_letter_code
_entity_poly.pdbx_strand_id
1 'polypeptide(L)'
;MTTEMIELSLSLSLRFLSLMTSFSIFFLTTSPDELSLALEKARVPYEFNFAFITAIRFVPVLAEEAQSILDAQRARGLEIERGSFLARLRNYIPVLLPLIVNSIRRSLELAEAMESRGFGASKRRTNLYELRMKGGDYIVLIISATLLCASIYLKLSGFSTGPILPPTRIL
;
A
#
# COMPACT_ATOMS: atom_id res chain seq x y z
N MET A 1 6.60 31.08 26.58
CA MET A 1 6.02 30.03 25.72
C MET A 1 4.52 30.10 25.91
N THR A 2 3.79 30.50 24.88
CA THR A 2 2.34 30.71 24.98
C THR A 2 1.64 29.34 25.12
N THR A 3 0.63 29.27 25.97
CA THR A 3 -0.20 28.06 26.18
C THR A 3 -0.78 27.53 24.86
N GLU A 4 -1.05 28.44 23.91
CA GLU A 4 -1.47 28.13 22.54
C GLU A 4 -0.45 27.25 21.77
N MET A 5 0.85 27.48 21.94
CA MET A 5 1.87 26.65 21.28
C MET A 5 1.92 25.24 21.85
N ILE A 6 1.61 25.09 23.15
CA ILE A 6 1.55 23.77 23.81
C ILE A 6 0.33 23.00 23.30
N GLU A 7 -0.84 23.64 23.22
CA GLU A 7 -2.07 23.03 22.71
C GLU A 7 -1.94 22.62 21.23
N LEU A 8 -1.37 23.49 20.39
CA LEU A 8 -1.13 23.19 18.98
C LEU A 8 -0.19 21.99 18.82
N SER A 9 0.94 21.99 19.52
CA SER A 9 1.94 20.92 19.43
C SER A 9 1.38 19.58 19.92
N LEU A 10 0.58 19.61 20.99
CA LEU A 10 -0.10 18.41 21.52
C LEU A 10 -1.12 17.86 20.51
N SER A 11 -1.93 18.73 19.90
CA SER A 11 -2.94 18.31 18.91
C SER A 11 -2.31 17.69 17.66
N LEU A 12 -1.22 18.26 17.16
CA LEU A 12 -0.49 17.73 16.00
C LEU A 12 0.16 16.39 16.32
N SER A 13 0.78 16.27 17.51
CA SER A 13 1.40 15.02 17.94
C SER A 13 0.37 13.89 18.06
N LEU A 14 -0.78 14.16 18.66
CA LEU A 14 -1.88 13.20 18.79
C LEU A 14 -2.45 12.81 17.41
N ARG A 15 -2.53 13.76 16.47
CA ARG A 15 -2.97 13.50 15.09
C ARG A 15 -2.01 12.56 14.37
N PHE A 16 -0.71 12.79 14.47
CA PHE A 16 0.29 11.90 13.87
C PHE A 16 0.24 10.50 14.47
N LEU A 17 0.14 10.40 15.80
CA LEU A 17 0.02 9.11 16.48
C LEU A 17 -1.23 8.35 16.02
N SER A 18 -2.38 9.02 15.97
CA SER A 18 -3.64 8.42 15.50
C SER A 18 -3.56 7.91 14.07
N LEU A 19 -2.99 8.69 13.15
CA LEU A 19 -2.80 8.27 11.75
C LEU A 19 -1.85 7.06 11.67
N MET A 20 -0.70 7.12 12.34
CA MET A 20 0.29 6.04 12.32
C MET A 20 -0.29 4.72 12.85
N THR A 21 -0.99 4.76 13.99
CA THR A 21 -1.62 3.56 14.57
C THR A 21 -2.71 3.01 13.64
N SER A 22 -3.53 3.88 13.05
CA SER A 22 -4.59 3.45 12.13
C SER A 22 -4.03 2.75 10.88
N PHE A 23 -3.00 3.33 10.25
CA PHE A 23 -2.32 2.70 9.12
C PHE A 23 -1.64 1.38 9.52
N SER A 24 -0.97 1.34 10.67
CA SER A 24 -0.30 0.13 11.15
C SER A 24 -1.30 -1.02 11.34
N ILE A 25 -2.42 -0.78 12.01
CA ILE A 25 -3.48 -1.78 12.17
C ILE A 25 -3.99 -2.25 10.81
N PHE A 26 -4.29 -1.32 9.89
CA PHE A 26 -4.76 -1.66 8.56
C PHE A 26 -3.81 -2.60 7.81
N PHE A 27 -2.51 -2.30 7.78
CA PHE A 27 -1.52 -3.13 7.09
C PHE A 27 -1.24 -4.46 7.80
N LEU A 28 -1.38 -4.52 9.13
CA LEU A 28 -1.18 -5.75 9.90
C LEU A 28 -2.36 -6.71 9.81
N THR A 29 -3.59 -6.21 9.71
CA THR A 29 -4.80 -7.05 9.72
C THR A 29 -5.33 -7.38 8.32
N THR A 30 -4.93 -6.64 7.29
CA THR A 30 -5.49 -6.79 5.93
C THR A 30 -4.50 -7.51 5.02
N SER A 31 -4.89 -8.68 4.51
CA SER A 31 -4.09 -9.39 3.52
C SER A 31 -4.26 -8.79 2.11
N PRO A 32 -3.25 -8.90 1.23
CA PRO A 32 -3.39 -8.47 -0.17
C PRO A 32 -4.55 -9.16 -0.91
N ASP A 33 -4.82 -10.42 -0.59
CA ASP A 33 -5.91 -11.19 -1.21
C ASP A 33 -7.29 -10.65 -0.78
N GLU A 34 -7.47 -10.27 0.49
CA GLU A 34 -8.69 -9.59 0.95
C GLU A 34 -8.87 -8.21 0.30
N LEU A 35 -7.77 -7.47 0.12
CA LEU A 35 -7.79 -6.20 -0.59
C LEU A 35 -8.24 -6.36 -2.05
N SER A 36 -7.79 -7.42 -2.72
CA SER A 36 -8.24 -7.75 -4.08
C SER A 36 -9.75 -8.00 -4.15
N LEU A 37 -10.29 -8.78 -3.21
CA LEU A 37 -11.74 -9.03 -3.13
C LEU A 37 -12.52 -7.74 -2.82
N ALA A 38 -11.96 -6.84 -2.00
CA ALA A 38 -12.55 -5.54 -1.73
C ALA A 38 -12.57 -4.63 -2.97
N LEU A 39 -11.49 -4.60 -3.75
CA LEU A 39 -11.41 -3.86 -5.01
C LEU A 39 -12.38 -4.39 -6.07
N GLU A 40 -12.54 -5.72 -6.15
CA GLU A 40 -13.53 -6.34 -7.02
C GLU A 40 -14.96 -5.92 -6.65
N LYS A 41 -15.29 -5.93 -5.35
CA LYS A 41 -16.58 -5.40 -4.86
C LYS A 41 -16.77 -3.91 -5.12
N ALA A 42 -15.70 -3.14 -5.12
CA ALA A 42 -15.70 -1.72 -5.49
C ALA A 42 -15.91 -1.50 -7.01
N ARG A 43 -16.14 -2.56 -7.79
CA ARG A 43 -16.35 -2.54 -9.26
C ARG A 43 -15.12 -2.07 -10.05
N VAL A 44 -13.91 -2.26 -9.51
CA VAL A 44 -12.68 -2.10 -10.29
C VAL A 44 -12.65 -3.18 -11.38
N PRO A 45 -12.27 -2.86 -12.64
CA PRO A 45 -12.23 -3.88 -13.68
C PRO A 45 -11.26 -5.00 -13.31
N TYR A 46 -11.69 -6.23 -13.58
CA TYR A 46 -11.02 -7.45 -13.13
C TYR A 46 -9.55 -7.52 -13.59
N GLU A 47 -9.25 -7.09 -14.82
CA GLU A 47 -7.90 -7.08 -15.38
C GLU A 47 -6.93 -6.23 -14.56
N PHE A 48 -7.36 -5.05 -14.11
CA PHE A 48 -6.56 -4.19 -13.24
C PHE A 48 -6.35 -4.82 -11.87
N ASN A 49 -7.41 -5.35 -11.27
CA ASN A 49 -7.31 -6.01 -9.96
C ASN A 49 -6.38 -7.22 -10.01
N PHE A 50 -6.51 -8.04 -11.06
CA PHE A 50 -5.64 -9.19 -11.31
C PHE A 50 -4.18 -8.79 -11.50
N ALA A 51 -3.89 -7.77 -12.31
CA ALA A 51 -2.54 -7.27 -12.51
C ALA A 51 -1.94 -6.73 -11.20
N PHE A 52 -2.73 -5.99 -10.42
CA PHE A 52 -2.32 -5.41 -9.14
C PHE A 52 -1.96 -6.48 -8.11
N ILE A 53 -2.84 -7.46 -7.88
CA ILE A 53 -2.57 -8.52 -6.90
C ILE A 53 -1.40 -9.42 -7.32
N THR A 54 -1.27 -9.69 -8.62
CA THR A 54 -0.14 -10.45 -9.17
C THR A 54 1.16 -9.69 -8.96
N ALA A 55 1.18 -8.38 -9.19
CA ALA A 55 2.35 -7.55 -8.95
C ALA A 55 2.79 -7.60 -7.48
N ILE A 56 1.86 -7.44 -6.53
CA ILE A 56 2.15 -7.55 -5.09
C ILE A 56 2.73 -8.92 -4.75
N ARG A 57 2.15 -9.99 -5.29
CA ARG A 57 2.61 -11.38 -5.08
C ARG A 57 4.00 -11.63 -5.66
N PHE A 58 4.39 -10.90 -6.71
CA PHE A 58 5.72 -11.00 -7.32
C PHE A 58 6.79 -10.21 -6.58
N VAL A 59 6.44 -9.20 -5.77
CA VAL A 59 7.43 -8.45 -4.95
C VAL A 59 8.34 -9.37 -4.12
N PRO A 60 7.83 -10.31 -3.29
CA PRO A 60 8.70 -11.18 -2.49
C PRO A 60 9.59 -12.07 -3.37
N VAL A 61 9.04 -12.62 -4.46
CA VAL A 61 9.78 -13.46 -5.40
C VAL A 61 10.92 -12.69 -6.06
N LEU A 62 10.66 -11.46 -6.51
CA LEU A 62 11.67 -10.59 -7.10
C LEU A 62 12.73 -10.16 -6.08
N ALA A 63 12.35 -9.99 -4.82
CA ALA A 63 13.30 -9.67 -3.75
C ALA A 63 14.25 -10.84 -3.48
N GLU A 64 13.74 -12.07 -3.39
CA GLU A 64 14.56 -13.28 -3.23
C GLU A 64 15.48 -13.51 -4.44
N GLU A 65 14.97 -13.29 -5.64
CA GLU A 65 15.73 -13.40 -6.87
C GLU A 65 16.83 -12.34 -6.97
N ALA A 66 16.51 -11.09 -6.61
CA ALA A 66 17.50 -10.02 -6.53
C ALA A 66 18.61 -10.36 -5.53
N GLN A 67 18.28 -10.89 -4.35
CA GLN A 67 19.30 -11.33 -3.37
C GLN A 67 20.17 -12.47 -3.91
N SER A 68 19.55 -13.46 -4.56
CA SER A 68 20.28 -14.57 -5.18
C SER A 68 21.26 -14.09 -6.25
N ILE A 69 20.86 -13.13 -7.09
CA ILE A 69 21.72 -12.53 -8.11
C ILE A 69 22.82 -11.70 -7.45
N LEU A 70 22.51 -10.91 -6.41
CA LEU A 70 23.48 -10.12 -5.66
C LEU A 70 24.58 -11.02 -5.08
N ASP A 71 24.21 -12.13 -4.44
CA ASP A 71 25.16 -13.05 -3.83
C ASP A 71 26.00 -13.78 -4.88
N ALA A 72 25.40 -14.17 -6.01
CA ALA A 72 26.15 -14.74 -7.14
C ALA A 72 27.17 -13.76 -7.73
N GLN A 73 26.83 -12.47 -7.83
CA GLN A 73 27.77 -11.45 -8.33
C GLN A 73 28.86 -11.12 -7.30
N ARG A 74 28.53 -11.10 -5.99
CA ARG A 74 29.52 -10.96 -4.91
C ARG A 74 30.53 -12.12 -4.95
N ALA A 75 30.07 -13.35 -5.16
CA ALA A 75 30.95 -14.52 -5.32
C ALA A 75 31.88 -14.41 -6.54
N ARG A 76 31.47 -13.67 -7.58
CA ARG A 76 32.30 -13.35 -8.76
C ARG A 76 33.23 -12.16 -8.54
N GLY A 77 33.31 -11.62 -7.32
CA GLY A 77 34.17 -10.50 -6.95
C GLY A 77 33.58 -9.12 -7.25
N LEU A 78 32.28 -9.00 -7.54
CA LEU A 78 31.64 -7.70 -7.72
C LEU A 78 31.45 -7.00 -6.37
N GLU A 79 32.18 -5.91 -6.16
CA GLU A 79 32.02 -5.05 -4.99
C GLU A 79 31.05 -3.89 -5.29
N ILE A 80 29.78 -4.08 -4.92
CA ILE A 80 28.70 -3.12 -5.23
C ILE A 80 28.81 -1.84 -4.40
N GLU A 81 29.35 -1.93 -3.19
CA GLU A 81 29.39 -0.83 -2.22
C GLU A 81 30.65 0.05 -2.33
N ARG A 82 31.67 -0.34 -3.09
CA ARG A 82 32.91 0.43 -3.24
C ARG A 82 32.86 1.41 -4.41
N GLY A 83 33.50 2.57 -4.24
CA GLY A 83 33.66 3.59 -5.28
C GLY A 83 32.77 4.83 -5.11
N SER A 84 32.85 5.74 -6.09
CA SER A 84 32.00 6.93 -6.17
C SER A 84 30.53 6.57 -6.45
N PHE A 85 29.60 7.50 -6.21
CA PHE A 85 28.17 7.28 -6.48
C PHE A 85 27.89 6.76 -7.90
N LEU A 86 28.59 7.32 -8.90
CA LEU A 86 28.45 6.91 -10.30
C LEU A 86 29.01 5.50 -10.55
N ALA A 87 30.12 5.14 -9.90
CA ALA A 87 30.67 3.79 -9.97
C ALA A 87 29.72 2.76 -9.33
N ARG A 88 29.11 3.10 -8.19
CA ARG A 88 28.10 2.25 -7.53
C ARG A 88 26.91 1.99 -8.44
N LEU A 89 26.39 3.02 -9.11
CA LEU A 89 25.27 2.86 -10.05
C LEU A 89 25.61 1.89 -11.19
N ARG A 90 26.83 2.01 -11.74
CA ARG A 90 27.32 1.09 -12.77
C ARG A 90 27.43 -0.35 -12.25
N ASN A 91 27.82 -0.53 -10.99
CA ASN A 91 27.95 -1.84 -10.35
C ASN A 91 26.60 -2.53 -10.11
N TYR A 92 25.46 -1.83 -10.18
CA TYR A 92 24.13 -2.47 -10.13
C TYR A 92 23.67 -3.05 -11.48
N ILE A 93 24.24 -2.61 -12.60
CA ILE A 93 23.85 -3.06 -13.94
C ILE A 93 23.92 -4.60 -14.09
N PRO A 94 24.99 -5.30 -13.64
CA PRO A 94 25.09 -6.76 -13.72
C PRO A 94 24.05 -7.52 -12.88
N VAL A 95 23.37 -6.85 -11.94
CA VAL A 95 22.30 -7.41 -11.12
C VAL A 95 20.94 -7.11 -11.75
N LEU A 96 20.74 -5.87 -12.21
CA LEU A 96 19.49 -5.42 -12.83
C LEU A 96 19.20 -6.14 -14.14
N LEU A 97 20.20 -6.35 -14.99
CA LEU A 97 19.98 -6.93 -16.31
C LEU A 97 19.46 -8.39 -16.22
N PRO A 98 20.05 -9.31 -15.44
CA PRO A 98 19.48 -10.64 -15.23
C PRO A 98 18.10 -10.61 -14.59
N LEU A 99 17.87 -9.74 -13.59
CA LEU A 99 16.58 -9.63 -12.92
C LEU A 99 15.46 -9.23 -13.89
N ILE A 100 15.74 -8.28 -14.79
CA ILE A 100 14.78 -7.84 -15.83
C ILE A 100 14.51 -8.98 -16.82
N VAL A 101 15.55 -9.64 -17.32
CA VAL A 101 15.39 -10.76 -18.28
C VAL A 101 14.56 -11.88 -17.67
N ASN A 102 14.84 -12.25 -16.42
CA ASN A 102 14.08 -13.29 -15.73
C ASN A 102 12.64 -12.86 -15.43
N SER A 103 12.41 -11.59 -15.10
CA SER A 103 11.05 -11.03 -14.92
C SER A 103 10.23 -11.10 -16.20
N ILE A 104 10.83 -10.80 -17.36
CA ILE A 104 10.18 -10.91 -18.67
C ILE A 104 9.82 -12.37 -18.97
N ARG A 105 10.77 -13.30 -18.75
CA ARG A 105 10.51 -14.75 -18.94
C ARG A 105 9.35 -15.23 -18.06
N ARG A 106 9.37 -14.88 -16.78
CA ARG A 106 8.31 -15.21 -15.82
C ARG A 106 6.94 -14.67 -16.26
N SER A 107 6.91 -13.45 -16.80
CA SER A 107 5.67 -12.86 -17.33
C SER A 107 5.10 -13.68 -18.49
N LEU A 108 5.97 -14.12 -19.41
CA LEU A 108 5.58 -14.98 -20.54
C LEU A 108 5.11 -16.36 -20.07
N GLU A 109 5.83 -16.99 -19.14
CA GLU A 109 5.44 -18.28 -18.54
C GLU A 109 4.09 -18.17 -17.80
N LEU A 110 3.86 -17.07 -17.08
CA LEU A 110 2.59 -16.82 -16.42
C LEU A 110 1.47 -16.66 -17.46
N ALA A 111 1.69 -15.90 -18.53
CA ALA A 111 0.71 -15.70 -19.59
C ALA A 111 0.34 -17.02 -20.29
N GLU A 112 1.34 -17.85 -20.63
CA GLU A 112 1.13 -19.17 -21.23
C GLU A 112 0.35 -20.10 -20.29
N ALA A 113 0.71 -20.13 -18.99
CA ALA A 113 0.00 -20.92 -18.00
C ALA A 113 -1.46 -20.43 -17.80
N MET A 114 -1.70 -19.13 -17.92
CA MET A 114 -3.04 -18.54 -17.85
C MET A 114 -3.88 -18.92 -19.08
N GLU A 115 -3.31 -18.86 -20.28
CA GLU A 115 -3.97 -19.25 -21.52
C GLU A 115 -4.32 -20.75 -21.50
N SER A 116 -3.39 -21.59 -21.08
CA SER A 116 -3.60 -23.04 -20.91
C SER A 116 -4.76 -23.35 -19.94
N ARG A 117 -4.95 -22.52 -18.91
CA ARG A 117 -6.07 -22.65 -17.95
C ARG A 117 -7.36 -21.98 -18.41
N GLY A 118 -7.41 -21.44 -19.63
CA GLY A 118 -8.60 -20.76 -20.17
C GLY A 118 -8.88 -19.41 -19.52
N PHE A 119 -7.86 -18.69 -19.06
CA PHE A 119 -8.04 -17.34 -18.52
C PHE A 119 -8.65 -16.42 -19.58
N GLY A 120 -9.82 -15.83 -19.28
CA GLY A 120 -10.56 -14.98 -20.21
C GLY A 120 -11.54 -15.72 -21.12
N ALA A 121 -11.66 -17.05 -21.03
CA ALA A 121 -12.57 -17.84 -21.87
C ALA A 121 -14.07 -17.62 -21.53
N SER A 122 -14.41 -17.17 -20.32
CA SER A 122 -15.79 -16.88 -19.90
C SER A 122 -15.95 -15.43 -19.47
N LYS A 123 -17.02 -14.79 -19.95
CA LYS A 123 -17.47 -13.45 -19.48
C LYS A 123 -17.98 -13.46 -18.04
N ARG A 124 -18.51 -14.59 -17.57
CA ARG A 124 -19.04 -14.73 -16.20
C ARG A 124 -18.04 -15.56 -15.38
N ARG A 125 -17.24 -14.87 -14.58
CA ARG A 125 -16.35 -15.52 -13.59
C ARG A 125 -17.12 -15.91 -12.34
N THR A 126 -16.62 -16.96 -11.72
CA THR A 126 -17.06 -17.43 -10.40
C THR A 126 -15.89 -17.24 -9.44
N ASN A 127 -16.12 -16.56 -8.32
CA ASN A 127 -15.10 -16.35 -7.31
C ASN A 127 -15.11 -17.52 -6.32
N LEU A 128 -13.93 -18.07 -6.05
CA LEU A 128 -13.79 -19.16 -5.08
C LEU A 128 -13.97 -18.66 -3.63
N TYR A 129 -13.53 -17.43 -3.36
CA TYR A 129 -13.67 -16.77 -2.07
C TYR A 129 -14.58 -15.54 -2.23
N GLU A 130 -15.65 -15.49 -1.44
CA GLU A 130 -16.54 -14.33 -1.38
C GLU A 130 -16.35 -13.62 -0.04
N LEU A 131 -16.10 -12.32 -0.09
CA LEU A 131 -16.13 -11.49 1.12
C LEU A 131 -17.57 -11.47 1.64
N ARG A 132 -17.85 -12.04 2.81
CA ARG A 132 -19.17 -11.96 3.45
C ARG A 132 -19.06 -11.08 4.68
N MET A 133 -19.89 -10.03 4.75
CA MET A 133 -19.96 -9.19 5.94
C MET A 133 -20.55 -10.01 7.09
N LYS A 134 -19.80 -10.11 8.18
CA LYS A 134 -20.27 -10.75 9.42
C LYS A 134 -21.04 -9.73 10.26
N GLY A 135 -21.83 -10.21 11.22
CA GLY A 135 -22.57 -9.33 12.14
C GLY A 135 -21.68 -8.32 12.89
N GLY A 136 -20.43 -8.70 13.20
CA GLY A 136 -19.45 -7.79 13.79
C GLY A 136 -19.08 -6.62 12.87
N ASP A 137 -19.00 -6.85 11.55
CA ASP A 137 -18.64 -5.82 10.57
C ASP A 137 -19.71 -4.72 10.54
N TYR A 138 -20.99 -5.11 10.65
CA TYR A 138 -22.11 -4.16 10.73
C TYR A 138 -22.07 -3.31 12.00
N ILE A 139 -21.73 -3.91 13.15
CA ILE A 139 -21.61 -3.17 14.42
C ILE A 139 -20.49 -2.14 14.32
N VAL A 140 -19.31 -2.54 13.82
CA VAL A 140 -18.17 -1.63 13.63
C VAL A 140 -18.52 -0.51 12.64
N LEU A 141 -19.24 -0.82 11.56
CA LEU A 141 -19.69 0.17 10.58
C LEU A 141 -20.66 1.19 11.19
N ILE A 142 -21.61 0.76 12.01
CA ILE A 142 -22.55 1.66 12.70
C ILE A 142 -21.81 2.53 13.72
N ILE A 143 -20.93 1.96 14.54
CA ILE A 143 -20.15 2.70 15.53
C ILE A 143 -19.25 3.74 14.85
N SER A 144 -18.54 3.37 13.78
CA SER A 144 -17.69 4.32 13.05
C SER A 144 -18.50 5.43 12.37
N ALA A 145 -19.64 5.10 11.75
CA ALA A 145 -20.52 6.09 11.13
C ALA A 145 -21.11 7.08 12.16
N THR A 146 -21.56 6.59 13.31
CA THR A 146 -22.09 7.44 14.39
C THR A 146 -21.02 8.36 14.98
N LEU A 147 -19.80 7.86 15.22
CA LEU A 147 -18.67 8.68 15.67
C LEU A 147 -18.31 9.77 14.64
N LEU A 148 -18.31 9.41 13.35
CA LEU A 148 -18.02 10.36 12.27
C LEU A 148 -19.11 11.44 12.18
N CYS A 149 -20.39 11.06 12.23
CA CYS A 149 -21.50 12.01 12.26
C CYS A 149 -21.47 12.91 13.50
N ALA A 150 -21.16 12.37 14.68
CA ALA A 150 -20.99 13.15 15.89
C ALA A 150 -19.84 14.17 15.77
N SER A 151 -18.69 13.76 15.21
CA SER A 151 -17.55 14.65 14.97
C SER A 151 -17.90 15.78 13.99
N ILE A 152 -18.62 15.47 12.90
CA ILE A 152 -19.09 16.47 11.93
C ILE A 152 -20.12 17.41 12.58
N TYR A 153 -21.06 16.88 13.35
CA TYR A 153 -22.07 17.67 14.05
C TYR A 153 -21.44 18.64 15.03
N LEU A 154 -20.48 18.19 15.86
CA LEU A 154 -19.74 19.06 16.79
C LEU A 154 -18.95 20.16 16.06
N LYS A 155 -18.41 19.86 14.88
CA LYS A 155 -17.73 20.83 14.03
C LYS A 155 -18.71 21.84 13.41
N LEU A 156 -19.92 21.41 13.03
CA LEU A 156 -20.95 22.24 12.41
C LEU A 156 -21.77 23.06 13.41
N SER A 157 -22.02 22.54 14.62
CA SER A 157 -22.80 23.19 15.68
C SER A 157 -22.06 24.35 16.36
N GLY A 158 -20.94 24.79 15.80
CA GLY A 158 -20.31 26.05 16.20
C GLY A 158 -19.69 26.03 17.60
N PHE A 159 -19.16 24.89 18.07
CA PHE A 159 -18.05 24.97 19.02
C PHE A 159 -16.82 25.39 18.22
N SER A 160 -16.78 26.69 17.93
CA SER A 160 -15.64 27.42 17.40
C SER A 160 -14.39 26.84 18.06
N THR A 161 -13.54 26.16 17.30
CA THR A 161 -12.11 26.26 17.60
C THR A 161 -11.86 27.76 17.66
N GLY A 162 -11.71 28.27 18.89
CA GLY A 162 -11.31 29.65 19.15
C GLY A 162 -10.15 30.02 18.22
N PRO A 163 -10.01 31.30 17.85
CA PRO A 163 -9.21 31.73 16.72
C PRO A 163 -7.77 31.22 16.83
N ILE A 164 -7.42 30.19 16.06
CA ILE A 164 -6.04 29.68 15.92
C ILE A 164 -5.24 30.58 14.94
N LEU A 165 -5.79 31.70 14.49
CA LEU A 165 -5.07 32.71 13.72
C LEU A 165 -5.13 34.06 14.45
N PRO A 166 -4.00 34.65 14.88
CA PRO A 166 -3.97 36.09 15.07
C PRO A 166 -4.25 36.76 13.71
N PRO A 167 -5.03 37.84 13.66
CA PRO A 167 -5.12 38.64 12.45
C PRO A 167 -3.75 39.28 12.21
N THR A 168 -2.99 38.75 11.27
CA THR A 168 -1.87 39.48 10.68
C THR A 168 -2.44 40.68 9.93
N ARG A 169 -2.58 41.81 10.63
CA ARG A 169 -2.57 43.13 9.98
C ARG A 169 -1.21 43.28 9.30
N ILE A 170 -1.22 43.16 7.98
CA ILE A 170 -0.23 43.83 7.14
C ILE A 170 -1.05 44.83 6.31
N LEU A 171 -0.67 46.10 6.47
CA LEU A 171 -1.31 47.37 6.08
C LEU A 171 -2.15 48.03 7.19
#